data_AF-A0A946NKA3-F1
#
_entry.id   AF-A0A946NKA3-F1
#
_cell.length_a   1.000
_cell.length_b   1.000
_cell.length_c   1.000
_cell.angle_alpha   90.00
_cell.angle_beta   90.00
_cell.angle_gamma   90.00
#
_symmetry.space_group_name_H-M   'P 1'
#
loop_
_entity.id
_entity.type
_entity.pdbx_description
1 polymer ?
#
loop_
_entity_poly.entity_id
_entity_poly.type
_entity_poly.pdbx_seq_one_letter_code
_entity_poly.pdbx_strand_id
1 'polypeptide(L)'
;MILGLDDIPGGTTFVSFLIWMVLTGLYYLVCYLAALNVLDDLTRNSWLKIPAMMCAAIPAAGLMAVFHYKPFIFTLLVSVSNYFRVKKMIQSPHAKWGDMKINPALFYMASYGYIALLAALAFYFPTLDFSQ
;
A
#
# COMPACT_ATOMS: atom_id res chain seq x y z
N MET A 1 19.80 -7.46 38.88
CA MET A 1 19.01 -8.35 38.00
C MET A 1 18.13 -7.44 37.16
N ILE A 2 18.52 -7.18 35.91
CA ILE A 2 17.68 -6.42 34.97
C ILE A 2 16.55 -7.39 34.59
N LEU A 3 15.29 -7.03 34.85
CA LEU A 3 14.14 -7.85 34.41
C LEU A 3 14.28 -8.08 32.91
N GLY A 4 14.30 -9.36 32.51
CA GLY A 4 14.19 -9.70 31.09
C GLY A 4 12.84 -9.22 30.58
N LEU A 5 12.75 -8.88 29.29
CA LEU A 5 11.47 -8.55 28.65
C LEU A 5 10.44 -9.71 28.80
N ASP A 6 10.95 -10.92 29.00
CA ASP A 6 10.19 -12.16 29.26
C ASP A 6 9.58 -12.22 30.68
N ASP A 7 10.12 -11.45 31.64
CA ASP A 7 9.62 -11.40 33.04
C ASP A 7 8.43 -10.44 33.20
N ILE A 8 8.15 -9.62 32.18
CA ILE A 8 6.99 -8.72 32.16
C ILE A 8 5.82 -9.44 31.48
N PRO A 9 4.69 -9.71 32.18
CA PRO A 9 3.54 -10.33 31.54
C PRO A 9 3.04 -9.47 30.38
N GLY A 10 3.20 -10.00 29.16
CA GLY A 10 2.84 -9.31 27.91
C GLY A 10 3.92 -8.40 27.29
N GLY A 11 5.11 -8.32 27.87
CA GLY A 11 6.21 -7.49 27.36
C GLY A 11 6.67 -7.89 25.95
N THR A 12 6.85 -9.19 25.72
CA THR A 12 7.18 -9.74 24.41
C THR A 12 6.10 -9.47 23.36
N THR A 13 4.83 -9.70 23.70
CA THR A 13 3.68 -9.42 22.83
C THR A 13 3.59 -7.95 22.44
N PHE A 14 3.85 -7.04 23.38
CA PHE A 14 3.86 -5.60 23.11
C PHE A 14 4.96 -5.20 22.13
N VAL A 15 6.18 -5.74 22.30
CA VAL A 15 7.29 -5.48 21.38
C VAL A 15 7.01 -6.08 19.99
N SER A 16 6.47 -7.30 19.91
CA SER A 16 6.05 -7.89 18.63
C SER A 16 4.99 -7.04 17.92
N PHE A 17 4.04 -6.47 18.67
CA PHE A 17 3.04 -5.55 18.12
C PHE A 17 3.66 -4.25 17.60
N LEU A 18 4.61 -3.65 18.34
CA LEU A 18 5.33 -2.45 17.88
C LEU A 18 6.13 -2.71 16.61
N ILE A 19 6.85 -3.83 16.55
CA ILE A 19 7.60 -4.24 15.36
C ILE A 19 6.64 -4.38 14.18
N TRP A 20 5.52 -5.09 14.36
CA TRP A 20 4.50 -5.26 13.33
C TRP A 20 3.92 -3.92 12.87
N MET A 21 3.64 -2.99 13.79
CA MET A 21 3.12 -1.66 13.49
C MET A 21 4.13 -0.84 12.65
N VAL A 22 5.40 -0.81 13.04
CA VAL A 22 6.46 -0.09 12.32
C VAL A 22 6.65 -0.66 10.92
N LEU A 23 6.71 -1.98 10.82
CA LEU A 23 6.86 -2.69 9.55
C LEU A 23 5.67 -2.43 8.60
N THR A 24 4.45 -2.48 9.13
CA THR A 24 3.23 -2.14 8.36
C THR A 24 3.24 -0.67 7.92
N GLY A 25 3.69 0.24 8.78
CA GLY A 25 3.87 1.66 8.43
C GLY A 25 4.91 1.88 7.34
N LEU A 26 6.04 1.17 7.39
CA LEU A 26 7.08 1.24 6.36
C LEU A 26 6.56 0.70 5.02
N TYR A 27 5.85 -0.43 5.05
CA TYR A 27 5.21 -1.00 3.88
C TYR A 27 4.20 -0.02 3.26
N TYR A 28 3.37 0.63 4.08
CA TYR A 28 2.45 1.68 3.63
C TYR A 28 3.20 2.84 2.95
N LEU A 29 4.30 3.31 3.54
CA LEU A 29 5.08 4.42 2.97
C LEU A 29 5.69 4.07 1.62
N VAL A 30 6.29 2.88 1.50
CA VAL A 30 7.01 2.47 0.28
C VAL A 30 6.04 1.96 -0.80
N CYS A 31 5.27 0.91 -0.49
CA CYS A 31 4.45 0.21 -1.47
C CYS A 31 3.20 0.99 -1.85
N TYR A 32 2.66 1.80 -0.94
CA TYR A 32 1.46 2.57 -1.23
C TYR A 32 1.77 4.04 -1.53
N LEU A 33 2.42 4.77 -0.62
CA LEU A 33 2.56 6.22 -0.78
C LEU A 33 3.60 6.57 -1.86
N ALA A 34 4.81 6.01 -1.77
CA ALA A 34 5.88 6.28 -2.73
C ALA A 34 5.58 5.67 -4.10
N ALA A 35 5.22 4.38 -4.17
CA ALA A 35 4.96 3.72 -5.45
C ALA A 35 3.84 4.41 -6.23
N LEU A 36 2.71 4.72 -5.59
CA LEU A 36 1.62 5.35 -6.32
C LEU A 36 1.93 6.81 -6.68
N ASN A 37 2.63 7.57 -5.84
CA ASN A 37 3.04 8.93 -6.20
C ASN A 37 4.05 8.96 -7.36
N VAL A 38 5.03 8.03 -7.38
CA VAL A 38 6.01 7.92 -8.47
C VAL A 38 5.30 7.51 -9.77
N LEU A 39 4.37 6.56 -9.70
CA LEU A 39 3.58 6.15 -10.85
C LEU A 39 2.65 7.27 -11.32
N ASP A 40 2.05 8.02 -10.40
CA ASP A 40 1.24 9.20 -10.70
C ASP A 40 2.08 10.26 -11.44
N ASP A 41 3.32 10.52 -11.01
CA ASP A 41 4.23 11.47 -11.68
C ASP A 41 4.73 10.97 -13.04
N LEU A 42 4.99 9.67 -13.19
CA LEU A 42 5.49 9.08 -14.43
C LEU A 42 4.38 8.97 -15.50
N THR A 43 3.19 8.53 -15.10
CA THR A 43 2.07 8.25 -16.02
C THR A 43 1.14 9.43 -16.23
N ARG A 44 1.14 10.41 -15.30
CA ARG A 44 0.32 11.62 -15.34
C ARG A 44 -1.15 11.31 -15.61
N ASN A 45 -1.75 11.93 -16.63
CA ASN A 45 -3.13 11.74 -17.07
C ASN A 45 -3.22 10.79 -18.28
N SER A 46 -2.36 9.77 -18.34
CA SER A 46 -2.37 8.76 -19.41
C SER A 46 -3.14 7.51 -19.01
N TRP A 47 -3.82 6.88 -19.98
CA TRP A 47 -4.44 5.56 -19.81
C TRP A 47 -3.44 4.46 -19.41
N LEU A 48 -2.16 4.67 -19.69
CA LEU A 48 -1.06 3.76 -19.30
C LEU A 48 -0.86 3.68 -17.78
N LYS A 49 -1.50 4.58 -17.02
CA LYS A 49 -1.52 4.56 -15.55
C LYS A 49 -2.09 3.26 -14.97
N ILE A 50 -3.20 2.78 -15.54
CA ILE A 50 -3.89 1.58 -15.04
C ILE A 50 -2.97 0.34 -15.10
N PRO A 51 -2.41 -0.04 -16.26
CA PRO A 51 -1.52 -1.20 -16.33
C PRO A 51 -0.24 -1.01 -15.52
N ALA A 52 0.34 0.20 -15.48
CA ALA A 52 1.54 0.46 -14.69
C ALA A 52 1.31 0.25 -13.19
N MET A 53 0.18 0.73 -12.67
CA MET A 53 -0.23 0.49 -11.29
C MET A 53 -0.53 -0.99 -11.02
N MET A 54 -1.23 -1.68 -11.93
CA MET A 54 -1.47 -3.12 -11.78
C MET A 54 -0.17 -3.93 -11.72
N CYS A 55 0.81 -3.64 -12.58
CA CYS A 55 2.11 -4.29 -12.55
C CYS A 55 2.86 -4.04 -11.23
N ALA A 56 2.77 -2.83 -10.66
CA ALA A 56 3.38 -2.50 -9.38
C ALA A 56 2.70 -3.19 -8.17
N ALA A 57 1.43 -3.59 -8.30
CA ALA A 57 0.73 -4.32 -7.24
C ALA A 57 1.29 -5.74 -7.05
N ILE A 58 1.86 -6.36 -8.09
CA ILE A 58 2.44 -7.71 -8.03
C ILE A 58 3.61 -7.80 -7.04
N PRO A 59 4.72 -7.04 -7.19
CA PRO A 59 5.83 -7.10 -6.24
C PRO A 59 5.41 -6.62 -4.85
N ALA A 60 4.48 -5.67 -4.74
CA ALA A 60 3.95 -5.22 -3.47
C ALA A 60 3.19 -6.35 -2.74
N ALA A 61 2.33 -7.09 -3.44
CA ALA A 61 1.62 -8.23 -2.87
C ALA A 61 2.58 -9.37 -2.52
N GLY A 62 3.62 -9.59 -3.33
CA GLY A 62 4.66 -10.59 -3.06
C GLY A 62 5.39 -10.29 -1.75
N LEU A 63 5.78 -9.02 -1.58
CA LEU A 63 6.38 -8.56 -0.33
C LEU A 63 5.41 -8.72 0.85
N MET A 64 4.12 -8.46 0.63
CA MET A 64 3.09 -8.65 1.67
C MET A 64 2.99 -10.11 2.13
N ALA A 65 3.08 -11.06 1.20
CA ALA A 65 3.06 -12.49 1.48
C ALA A 65 4.32 -12.96 2.23
N VAL A 66 5.51 -12.51 1.81
CA VAL A 66 6.80 -12.86 2.44
C VAL A 66 6.87 -12.39 3.91
N PHE A 67 6.33 -11.22 4.21
CA PHE A 67 6.32 -10.67 5.57
C PHE A 67 5.09 -11.08 6.41
N HIS A 68 4.22 -11.96 5.88
CA HIS A 68 3.01 -12.44 6.56
C HIS A 68 2.14 -11.33 7.16
N TYR A 69 2.01 -10.19 6.47
CA TYR A 69 1.11 -9.13 6.95
C TYR A 69 -0.35 -9.57 6.85
N LYS A 70 -1.22 -8.95 7.64
CA LYS A 70 -2.67 -9.16 7.55
C LYS A 70 -3.25 -8.28 6.43
N PRO A 71 -3.56 -8.83 5.24
CA PRO A 71 -3.98 -8.03 4.08
C PRO A 71 -5.25 -7.23 4.37
N PHE A 72 -6.21 -7.79 5.10
CA PHE A 72 -7.50 -7.14 5.37
C PHE A 72 -7.39 -5.77 6.04
N ILE A 73 -6.60 -5.67 7.12
CA ILE A 73 -6.42 -4.42 7.87
C ILE A 73 -5.73 -3.38 6.99
N PHE A 74 -4.72 -3.82 6.23
CA PHE A 74 -3.98 -2.95 5.33
C PHE A 74 -4.87 -2.42 4.20
N THR A 75 -5.66 -3.28 3.55
CA THR A 75 -6.57 -2.89 2.47
C THR A 75 -7.59 -1.85 2.94
N LEU A 76 -8.16 -2.01 4.13
CA LEU A 76 -9.09 -1.03 4.72
C LEU A 76 -8.41 0.32 4.93
N LEU A 77 -7.25 0.33 5.60
CA LEU A 77 -6.50 1.54 5.92
C LEU A 77 -6.11 2.29 4.64
N VAL A 78 -5.56 1.56 3.66
CA VAL A 78 -5.16 2.12 2.38
C VAL A 78 -6.34 2.63 1.57
N SER A 79 -7.49 1.96 1.59
CA SER A 79 -8.70 2.41 0.87
C SER A 79 -9.18 3.77 1.38
N VAL A 80 -9.18 3.97 2.70
CA VAL A 80 -9.54 5.26 3.33
C VAL A 80 -8.48 6.31 3.01
N SER A 81 -7.20 5.99 3.17
CA SER A 81 -6.11 6.92 2.84
C SER A 81 -6.10 7.33 1.36
N ASN A 82 -6.49 6.43 0.45
CA ASN A 82 -6.55 6.69 -0.98
C ASN A 82 -7.65 7.67 -1.36
N TYR A 83 -8.79 7.57 -0.70
CA TYR A 83 -9.86 8.55 -0.88
C TYR A 83 -9.36 9.97 -0.58
N PHE A 84 -8.70 10.17 0.56
CA PHE A 84 -8.14 11.49 0.90
C PHE A 84 -6.99 11.92 -0.02
N ARG A 85 -6.11 10.99 -0.43
CA ARG A 85 -5.00 11.29 -1.33
C ARG A 85 -5.49 11.79 -2.69
N VAL A 86 -6.40 11.04 -3.32
CA VAL A 86 -6.95 11.37 -4.64
C VAL A 86 -7.78 12.66 -4.56
N LYS A 87 -8.60 12.82 -3.51
CA LYS A 87 -9.35 14.06 -3.28
C LYS A 87 -8.41 15.28 -3.18
N LYS A 88 -7.32 15.17 -2.43
CA LYS A 88 -6.31 16.23 -2.32
C LYS A 88 -5.67 16.56 -3.67
N MET A 89 -5.28 15.54 -4.44
CA MET A 89 -4.70 15.73 -5.79
C MET A 89 -5.66 16.44 -6.76
N ILE A 90 -6.96 16.17 -6.69
CA ILE A 90 -7.97 16.81 -7.54
C ILE A 90 -8.25 18.25 -7.10
N GLN A 91 -8.34 18.50 -5.79
CA GLN A 91 -8.68 19.83 -5.24
C GLN A 91 -7.52 20.82 -5.28
N SER A 92 -6.29 20.34 -5.13
CA SER A 92 -5.07 21.15 -5.23
C SER A 92 -4.08 20.49 -6.18
N PRO A 93 -4.27 20.65 -7.50
CA PRO A 93 -3.32 20.19 -8.50
C PRO A 93 -1.93 20.73 -8.17
N HIS A 94 -0.93 19.85 -8.11
CA HIS A 94 0.44 20.25 -7.83
C HIS A 94 0.91 21.21 -8.93
N ALA A 95 1.63 22.29 -8.59
CA ALA A 95 2.13 23.26 -9.57
C ALA A 95 2.98 22.62 -10.69
N LYS A 96 3.57 21.43 -10.42
CA LYS A 96 4.30 20.60 -11.39
C LYS A 96 3.42 20.08 -12.54
N TRP A 97 2.11 19.98 -12.36
CA TRP A 97 1.19 19.43 -13.36
C TRP A 97 0.56 20.52 -14.24
N GLY A 98 0.91 21.80 -14.04
CA GLY A 98 0.52 22.92 -14.90
C GLY A 98 -0.99 23.02 -15.13
N ASP A 99 -1.39 23.36 -16.36
CA ASP A 99 -2.80 23.41 -16.81
C ASP A 99 -3.39 22.04 -17.20
N MET A 100 -2.77 20.91 -16.82
CA MET A 100 -3.30 19.61 -17.19
C MET A 100 -4.63 19.34 -16.47
N LYS A 101 -5.71 19.20 -17.26
CA LYS A 101 -7.02 18.72 -16.79
C LYS A 101 -6.88 17.29 -16.25
N ILE A 102 -6.78 17.16 -14.93
CA ILE A 102 -6.78 15.88 -14.22
C ILE A 102 -8.14 15.21 -14.44
N ASN A 103 -8.16 13.99 -14.96
CA ASN A 103 -9.37 13.18 -15.00
C ASN A 103 -9.54 12.45 -13.66
N PRO A 104 -10.50 12.85 -12.80
CA PRO A 104 -10.67 12.26 -11.48
C PRO A 104 -11.04 10.78 -11.56
N ALA A 105 -11.83 10.38 -12.57
CA ALA A 105 -12.25 8.99 -12.75
C ALA A 105 -11.05 8.07 -13.03
N LEU A 106 -10.08 8.54 -13.83
CA LEU A 106 -8.87 7.77 -14.16
C LEU A 106 -8.01 7.54 -12.91
N PHE A 107 -7.83 8.58 -12.08
CA PHE A 107 -7.04 8.49 -10.85
C PHE A 107 -7.69 7.56 -9.83
N TYR A 108 -9.02 7.65 -9.65
CA TYR A 108 -9.74 6.73 -8.79
C TYR A 108 -9.68 5.30 -9.30
N MET A 109 -9.92 5.08 -10.59
CA MET A 109 -9.94 3.74 -11.19
C MET A 109 -8.57 3.06 -11.10
N ALA A 110 -7.48 3.77 -11.41
CA ALA A 110 -6.14 3.20 -11.32
C ALA A 110 -5.72 2.89 -9.89
N SER A 111 -5.94 3.83 -8.95
CA SER A 111 -5.55 3.64 -7.55
C SER A 111 -6.39 2.57 -6.85
N TYR A 112 -7.71 2.52 -7.06
CA TYR A 112 -8.54 1.45 -6.52
C TYR A 112 -8.28 0.11 -7.23
N GLY A 113 -7.95 0.13 -8.52
CA GLY A 113 -7.48 -1.06 -9.24
C GLY A 113 -6.21 -1.64 -8.63
N TYR A 114 -5.23 -0.79 -8.29
CA TYR A 114 -4.04 -1.20 -7.55
C TYR A 114 -4.41 -1.86 -6.21
N ILE A 115 -5.27 -1.21 -5.41
CA ILE A 115 -5.62 -1.70 -4.07
C ILE A 115 -6.39 -3.03 -4.15
N ALA A 116 -7.33 -3.15 -5.08
CA ALA A 116 -8.11 -4.36 -5.27
C ALA A 116 -7.22 -5.51 -5.74
N LEU A 117 -6.32 -5.27 -6.70
CA LEU A 117 -5.38 -6.28 -7.19
C LEU A 117 -4.38 -6.68 -6.11
N LEU A 118 -3.83 -5.71 -5.38
CA LEU A 118 -2.95 -5.95 -4.23
C LEU A 118 -3.63 -6.85 -3.20
N ALA A 119 -4.88 -6.53 -2.83
CA ALA A 119 -5.65 -7.33 -1.88
C ALA A 119 -5.86 -8.75 -2.40
N ALA A 120 -6.34 -8.89 -3.64
CA ALA A 120 -6.58 -10.19 -4.28
C ALA A 120 -5.32 -11.04 -4.32
N LEU A 121 -4.18 -10.47 -4.75
CA LEU A 121 -2.90 -11.16 -4.80
C LEU A 121 -2.37 -11.48 -3.40
N ALA A 122 -2.54 -10.59 -2.42
CA ALA A 122 -2.11 -10.85 -1.05
C ALA A 122 -2.93 -11.94 -0.35
N PHE A 123 -4.18 -12.17 -0.76
CA PHE A 123 -4.96 -13.33 -0.32
C PHE A 123 -4.59 -14.60 -1.10
N TYR A 124 -4.20 -14.47 -2.37
CA TYR A 124 -3.88 -15.58 -3.25
C TYR A 124 -2.48 -16.14 -3.05
N PHE A 125 -1.45 -15.31 -2.88
CA PHE A 125 -0.06 -15.76 -2.73
C PHE A 125 0.18 -16.69 -1.54
N PRO A 126 -0.45 -16.51 -0.36
CA PRO A 126 -0.35 -17.48 0.72
C PRO A 126 -0.99 -18.84 0.40
N THR A 127 -1.93 -18.90 -0.57
CA THR A 127 -2.51 -20.17 -1.04
C THR A 127 -1.66 -20.86 -2.09
N LEU A 128 -0.73 -20.14 -2.71
CA LEU A 128 0.33 -20.71 -3.52
C LEU A 128 1.41 -21.19 -2.58
N ASP A 129 1.26 -22.40 -2.07
CA ASP A 129 2.30 -23.08 -1.31
C ASP A 129 3.52 -23.26 -2.23
N PHE A 130 4.52 -22.39 -2.13
CA PHE A 130 5.77 -22.47 -2.91
C PHE A 130 6.70 -23.59 -2.39
N SER A 131 6.19 -24.49 -1.53
CA SER A 131 6.94 -25.55 -0.86
C SER A 131 6.90 -26.91 -1.58
N GLN A 132 6.51 -26.96 -2.86
CA GLN A 132 6.72 -28.12 -3.73
C GLN A 132 8.05 -28.05 -4.47
#